data_AF-A0A2E7HV04-F1
#
_entry.id   AF-A0A2E7HV04-F1
#
_cell.length_a   1.000
_cell.length_b   1.000
_cell.length_c   1.000
_cell.angle_alpha   90.00
_cell.angle_beta   90.00
_cell.angle_gamma   90.00
#
_symmetry.space_group_name_H-M   'P 1'
#
loop_
_entity.id
_entity.type
_entity.pdbx_description
1 polymer ?
#
loop_
_entity_poly.entity_id
_entity_poly.type
_entity_poly.pdbx_seq_one_letter_code
_entity_poly.pdbx_strand_id
1 'polypeptide(L)'
;MSSNPTEVDFHFDVMCPWAYQTSKWIRNVRAQNGLTVNWKFFSLEEVNLREGKKHPWERDWSYGWSMMRIGAILRRESMENLDRWYESSGRALHEEGKRPHEPAVAKELLEELGMDPHIVDVSLEDLTTHDEIKQDHQRVIDAGGYGVPTLFFGDHALYGPVLIDPPEGEKAMKLWEAVTLWLEFPDLYEMQKPKTGQDEKRIFQVFRPYLEARDWVSIDRGEVIEFPDTGNEK
;
A
#
# COMPACT_ATOMS: atom_id res chain seq x y z
N MET A 1 -30.26 8.81 5.24
CA MET A 1 -29.48 7.61 5.59
C MET A 1 -28.62 7.31 4.39
N SER A 2 -27.36 7.71 4.41
CA SER A 2 -26.43 7.26 3.37
C SER A 2 -26.28 5.75 3.53
N SER A 3 -26.51 4.97 2.47
CA SER A 3 -26.24 3.54 2.51
C SER A 3 -24.74 3.33 2.70
N ASN A 4 -24.34 2.48 3.64
CA ASN A 4 -22.94 2.10 3.78
C ASN A 4 -22.37 1.66 2.43
N PRO A 5 -21.18 2.14 2.04
CA PRO A 5 -20.56 1.74 0.78
C PRO A 5 -20.43 0.21 0.67
N THR A 6 -20.78 -0.34 -0.48
CA THR A 6 -20.64 -1.77 -0.79
C THR A 6 -19.34 -2.08 -1.53
N GLU A 7 -18.62 -1.06 -1.97
CA GLU A 7 -17.32 -1.16 -2.61
C GLU A 7 -16.39 -0.01 -2.20
N VAL A 8 -15.08 -0.24 -2.35
CA VAL A 8 -14.03 0.77 -2.15
C VAL A 8 -12.87 0.51 -3.11
N ASP A 9 -12.39 1.59 -3.73
CA ASP A 9 -11.15 1.59 -4.50
C ASP A 9 -9.98 1.92 -3.55
N PHE A 10 -9.19 0.90 -3.20
CA PHE A 10 -8.07 1.00 -2.27
C PHE A 10 -6.77 1.19 -3.04
N HIS A 11 -6.18 2.38 -2.98
CA HIS A 11 -4.87 2.65 -3.57
C HIS A 11 -3.75 2.24 -2.62
N PHE A 12 -2.79 1.47 -3.14
CA PHE A 12 -1.68 0.94 -2.38
C PHE A 12 -0.36 0.94 -3.16
N ASP A 13 0.72 0.91 -2.39
CA ASP A 13 2.07 0.52 -2.80
C ASP A 13 2.50 -0.60 -1.85
N VAL A 14 3.01 -1.72 -2.34
CA VAL A 14 3.54 -2.80 -1.49
C VAL A 14 4.65 -2.28 -0.59
N MET A 15 5.35 -1.21 -0.99
CA MET A 15 6.43 -0.59 -0.23
C MET A 15 5.95 0.22 0.98
N CYS A 16 4.66 0.56 1.04
CA CYS A 16 4.13 1.41 2.10
C CYS A 16 3.74 0.59 3.34
N PRO A 17 4.45 0.72 4.48
CA PRO A 17 4.09 -0.02 5.70
C PRO A 17 2.71 0.43 6.25
N TRP A 18 2.34 1.69 6.06
CA TRP A 18 1.03 2.21 6.47
C TRP A 18 -0.11 1.60 5.65
N ALA A 19 0.04 1.56 4.31
CA ALA A 19 -0.97 0.97 3.44
C ALA A 19 -1.11 -0.54 3.71
N TYR A 20 -0.02 -1.22 4.03
CA TYR A 20 -0.04 -2.63 4.43
C TYR A 20 -0.90 -2.85 5.69
N GLN A 21 -0.67 -2.08 6.76
CA GLN A 21 -1.49 -2.20 7.98
C GLN A 21 -2.98 -1.93 7.71
N THR A 22 -3.28 -0.89 6.93
CA THR A 22 -4.66 -0.57 6.55
C THR A 22 -5.29 -1.62 5.64
N SER A 23 -4.47 -2.32 4.84
CA SER A 23 -4.94 -3.45 4.03
C SER A 23 -5.38 -4.66 4.89
N LYS A 24 -4.74 -4.90 6.03
CA LYS A 24 -5.17 -5.94 6.99
C LYS A 24 -6.54 -5.59 7.57
N TRP A 25 -6.74 -4.33 7.95
CA TRP A 25 -8.02 -3.83 8.44
C TRP A 25 -9.13 -3.96 7.38
N ILE A 26 -8.90 -3.50 6.15
CA ILE A 26 -9.96 -3.53 5.13
C ILE A 26 -10.35 -4.97 4.73
N ARG A 27 -9.40 -5.92 4.75
CA ARG A 27 -9.72 -7.35 4.58
C ARG A 27 -10.57 -7.89 5.72
N ASN A 28 -10.33 -7.45 6.96
CA ASN A 28 -11.17 -7.80 8.11
C ASN A 28 -12.59 -7.23 8.01
N VAL A 29 -12.75 -6.02 7.47
CA VAL A 29 -14.06 -5.43 7.14
C VAL A 29 -14.76 -6.27 6.08
N ARG A 30 -14.10 -6.54 4.94
CA ARG A 30 -14.62 -7.38 3.85
C ARG A 30 -15.11 -8.74 4.34
N ALA A 31 -14.34 -9.39 5.22
CA ALA A 31 -14.71 -10.70 5.77
C ALA A 31 -16.03 -10.67 6.59
N GLN A 32 -16.40 -9.52 7.15
CA GLN A 32 -17.59 -9.35 7.99
C GLN A 32 -18.82 -8.87 7.21
N ASN A 33 -18.64 -8.01 6.20
CA ASN A 33 -19.75 -7.34 5.52
C ASN A 33 -19.81 -7.58 3.99
N GLY A 34 -18.88 -8.34 3.42
CA GLY A 34 -18.82 -8.61 1.98
C GLY A 34 -18.41 -7.41 1.12
N LEU A 35 -17.75 -6.40 1.69
CA LEU A 35 -17.23 -5.22 0.96
C LEU A 35 -16.41 -5.63 -0.26
N THR A 36 -16.75 -5.10 -1.43
CA THR A 36 -15.90 -5.26 -2.63
C THR A 36 -14.70 -4.35 -2.52
N VAL A 37 -13.50 -4.91 -2.42
CA VAL A 37 -12.25 -4.13 -2.38
C VAL A 37 -11.57 -4.23 -3.74
N ASN A 38 -11.47 -3.09 -4.43
CA ASN A 38 -10.78 -2.96 -5.70
C ASN A 38 -9.38 -2.41 -5.43
N TRP A 39 -8.36 -3.22 -5.60
CA TRP A 39 -6.98 -2.81 -5.40
C TRP A 39 -6.48 -1.97 -6.59
N LYS A 40 -5.96 -0.78 -6.28
CA LYS A 40 -5.46 0.21 -7.24
C LYS A 40 -4.01 0.55 -6.95
N PHE A 41 -3.21 0.78 -7.98
CA PHE A 41 -1.80 1.07 -7.79
C PHE A 41 -1.54 2.54 -7.48
N PHE A 42 -0.54 2.82 -6.65
CA PHE A 42 0.00 4.16 -6.48
C PHE A 42 1.50 4.07 -6.19
N SER A 43 2.33 4.72 -7.01
CA SER A 43 3.78 4.65 -6.83
C SER A 43 4.31 5.68 -5.86
N LEU A 44 4.89 5.22 -4.74
CA LEU A 44 5.66 6.06 -3.83
C LEU A 44 6.99 6.53 -4.46
N GLU A 45 7.58 5.74 -5.36
CA GLU A 45 8.79 6.13 -6.08
C GLU A 45 8.54 7.28 -7.04
N GLU A 46 7.37 7.33 -7.68
CA GLU A 46 6.99 8.40 -8.59
C GLU A 46 6.60 9.68 -7.84
N VAL A 47 5.71 9.61 -6.84
CA VAL A 47 5.29 10.83 -6.12
C VAL A 47 6.45 11.50 -5.37
N ASN A 48 7.45 10.72 -4.95
CA ASN A 48 8.64 11.22 -4.26
C ASN A 48 9.86 11.37 -5.18
N LEU A 49 9.66 11.36 -6.51
CA LEU A 49 10.76 11.47 -7.46
C LEU A 49 11.51 12.80 -7.26
N ARG A 50 12.84 12.70 -7.11
CA ARG A 50 13.71 13.87 -7.01
C ARG A 50 14.16 14.33 -8.40
N GLU A 51 14.34 15.64 -8.56
CA GLU A 51 14.83 16.24 -9.79
C GLU A 51 16.13 15.55 -10.28
N GLY A 52 16.19 15.25 -11.58
CA GLY A 52 17.32 14.60 -12.23
C GLY A 52 17.45 13.09 -11.99
N LYS A 53 16.48 12.44 -11.31
CA LYS A 53 16.41 10.97 -11.20
C LYS A 53 15.52 10.39 -12.29
N LYS A 54 15.82 9.15 -12.69
CA LYS A 54 14.98 8.39 -13.61
C LYS A 54 13.66 8.04 -12.96
N HIS A 55 12.57 8.19 -13.71
CA HIS A 55 11.26 7.66 -13.32
C HIS A 55 11.35 6.15 -13.10
N PRO A 56 10.50 5.56 -12.24
CA PRO A 56 10.57 4.13 -11.95
C PRO A 56 10.31 3.23 -13.17
N TRP A 57 9.56 3.70 -14.17
CA TRP A 57 9.35 2.96 -15.43
C TRP A 57 10.52 3.06 -16.43
N GLU A 58 11.51 3.91 -16.19
CA GLU A 58 12.71 4.04 -17.04
C GLU A 58 13.88 3.16 -16.56
N ARG A 59 13.67 2.40 -15.49
CA ARG A 59 14.66 1.52 -14.88
C ARG A 59 14.36 0.08 -15.27
N ASP A 60 15.41 -0.72 -15.46
CA ASP A 60 15.28 -2.16 -15.75
C ASP A 60 14.52 -2.88 -14.64
N TRP A 61 14.70 -2.43 -13.39
CA TRP A 61 13.98 -2.90 -12.24
C TRP A 61 13.84 -1.79 -11.19
N SER A 62 12.66 -1.68 -10.60
CA SER A 62 12.31 -0.68 -9.57
C SER A 62 11.65 -1.38 -8.40
N TYR A 63 11.90 -0.91 -7.17
CA TYR A 63 11.50 -1.65 -5.98
C TYR A 63 9.97 -1.78 -5.86
N GLY A 64 9.24 -0.66 -5.88
CA GLY A 64 7.78 -0.67 -5.81
C GLY A 64 7.15 -0.91 -7.17
N TRP A 65 7.66 -0.24 -8.20
CA TRP A 65 7.03 -0.27 -9.52
C TRP A 65 7.07 -1.66 -10.16
N SER A 66 8.17 -2.43 -10.05
CA SER A 66 8.20 -3.79 -10.60
C SER A 66 7.19 -4.72 -9.92
N MET A 67 6.98 -4.58 -8.60
CA MET A 67 5.94 -5.35 -7.89
C MET A 67 4.52 -4.99 -8.34
N MET A 68 4.28 -3.72 -8.70
CA MET A 68 3.00 -3.29 -9.29
C MET A 68 2.82 -3.86 -10.70
N ARG A 69 3.90 -4.00 -11.50
CA ARG A 69 3.81 -4.62 -12.83
C ARG A 69 3.42 -6.10 -12.73
N ILE A 70 4.00 -6.85 -11.77
CA ILE A 70 3.57 -8.22 -11.44
C ILE A 70 2.09 -8.22 -11.05
N GLY A 71 1.70 -7.32 -10.15
CA GLY A 71 0.31 -7.15 -9.73
C GLY A 71 -0.64 -6.83 -10.88
N ALA A 72 -0.23 -6.03 -11.86
CA ALA A 72 -1.05 -5.67 -13.02
C ALA A 72 -1.32 -6.89 -13.90
N ILE A 73 -0.33 -7.76 -14.14
CA ILE A 73 -0.53 -9.04 -14.84
C ILE A 73 -1.55 -9.91 -14.09
N LEU A 74 -1.38 -10.06 -12.78
CA LEU A 74 -2.30 -10.86 -11.95
C LEU A 74 -3.72 -10.29 -11.91
N ARG A 75 -3.86 -8.95 -11.85
CA ARG A 75 -5.15 -8.26 -11.84
C ARG A 75 -5.97 -8.54 -13.10
N ARG A 76 -5.32 -8.70 -14.25
CA ARG A 76 -6.00 -9.02 -15.52
C ARG A 76 -6.67 -10.39 -15.49
N GLU A 77 -6.17 -11.31 -14.67
CA GLU A 77 -6.82 -12.61 -14.45
C GLU A 77 -7.94 -12.48 -13.41
N SER A 78 -7.67 -11.86 -12.26
CA SER A 78 -8.68 -11.53 -11.28
C SER A 78 -8.19 -10.53 -10.24
N MET A 79 -9.13 -9.77 -9.64
CA MET A 79 -8.83 -8.93 -8.49
C MET A 79 -8.36 -9.75 -7.27
N GLU A 80 -8.82 -10.99 -7.15
CA GLU A 80 -8.40 -11.93 -6.10
C GLU A 80 -6.91 -12.31 -6.25
N ASN A 81 -6.41 -12.52 -7.46
CA ASN A 81 -4.98 -12.79 -7.68
C ASN A 81 -4.12 -11.59 -7.28
N LEU A 82 -4.56 -10.36 -7.59
CA LEU A 82 -3.88 -9.15 -7.10
C LEU A 82 -3.93 -9.05 -5.58
N ASP A 83 -5.07 -9.37 -4.96
CA ASP A 83 -5.21 -9.35 -3.50
C ASP A 83 -4.23 -10.31 -2.81
N ARG A 84 -4.18 -11.57 -3.29
CA ARG A 84 -3.28 -12.61 -2.78
C ARG A 84 -1.81 -12.24 -2.95
N TRP A 85 -1.46 -11.64 -4.10
CA TRP A 85 -0.12 -11.13 -4.33
C TRP A 85 0.24 -9.99 -3.38
N TYR A 86 -0.66 -9.01 -3.21
CA TYR A 86 -0.43 -7.91 -2.28
C TYR A 86 -0.30 -8.40 -0.83
N GLU A 87 -1.16 -9.31 -0.39
CA GLU A 87 -1.08 -9.90 0.94
C GLU A 87 0.25 -10.64 1.16
N SER A 88 0.64 -11.49 0.21
CA SER A 88 1.85 -12.31 0.33
C SER A 88 3.13 -11.47 0.29
N SER A 89 3.27 -10.60 -0.72
CA SER A 89 4.42 -9.70 -0.84
C SER A 89 4.49 -8.68 0.30
N GLY A 90 3.34 -8.15 0.74
CA GLY A 90 3.28 -7.27 1.90
C GLY A 90 3.72 -7.97 3.18
N ARG A 91 3.25 -9.19 3.46
CA ARG A 91 3.68 -9.95 4.63
C ARG A 91 5.18 -10.27 4.59
N ALA A 92 5.67 -10.70 3.43
CA ALA A 92 7.08 -10.97 3.21
C ALA A 92 7.94 -9.73 3.56
N LEU A 93 7.57 -8.55 3.07
CA LEU A 93 8.32 -7.32 3.33
C LEU A 93 8.17 -6.80 4.76
N HIS A 94 6.94 -6.68 5.25
CA HIS A 94 6.63 -5.89 6.44
C HIS A 94 6.64 -6.68 7.75
N GLU A 95 6.47 -8.00 7.68
CA GLU A 95 6.43 -8.87 8.86
C GLU A 95 7.62 -9.83 8.91
N GLU A 96 8.01 -10.38 7.76
CA GLU A 96 9.05 -11.43 7.68
C GLU A 96 10.45 -10.87 7.38
N GLY A 97 10.56 -9.60 6.98
CA GLY A 97 11.84 -8.98 6.61
C GLY A 97 12.47 -9.55 5.34
N LYS A 98 11.69 -10.19 4.48
CA LYS A 98 12.09 -10.64 3.14
C LYS A 98 12.05 -9.47 2.16
N ARG A 99 12.62 -9.70 0.97
CA ARG A 99 12.78 -8.68 -0.07
C ARG A 99 11.99 -9.04 -1.33
N PRO A 100 10.64 -8.92 -1.33
CA PRO A 100 9.82 -9.25 -2.51
C PRO A 100 10.11 -8.37 -3.72
N HIS A 101 10.80 -7.24 -3.51
CA HIS A 101 11.35 -6.41 -4.57
C HIS A 101 12.59 -6.99 -5.22
N GLU A 102 13.10 -8.16 -4.81
CA GLU A 102 14.11 -8.91 -5.55
C GLU A 102 13.40 -9.93 -6.48
N PRO A 103 13.75 -10.00 -7.78
CA PRO A 103 13.04 -10.87 -8.74
C PRO A 103 12.96 -12.35 -8.31
N ALA A 104 14.02 -12.87 -7.68
CA ALA A 104 14.03 -14.26 -7.21
C ALA A 104 13.00 -14.50 -6.09
N VAL A 105 12.93 -13.61 -5.10
CA VAL A 105 11.96 -13.67 -4.01
C VAL A 105 10.53 -13.49 -4.56
N ALA A 106 10.34 -12.60 -5.53
CA ALA A 106 9.05 -12.43 -6.20
C ALA A 106 8.58 -13.74 -6.86
N LYS A 107 9.48 -14.47 -7.53
CA LYS A 107 9.19 -15.78 -8.13
C LYS A 107 8.82 -16.83 -7.08
N GLU A 108 9.60 -16.92 -5.99
CA GLU A 108 9.32 -17.82 -4.87
C GLU A 108 7.92 -17.56 -4.27
N LEU A 109 7.55 -16.30 -4.06
CA LEU A 109 6.24 -15.94 -3.52
C LEU A 109 5.09 -16.29 -4.48
N LEU A 110 5.29 -16.19 -5.80
CA LEU A 110 4.30 -16.64 -6.78
C LEU A 110 4.13 -18.17 -6.71
N GLU A 111 5.23 -18.92 -6.62
CA GLU A 111 5.19 -20.38 -6.47
C GLU A 111 4.46 -20.80 -5.19
N GLU A 112 4.74 -20.14 -4.06
CA GLU A 112 4.03 -20.38 -2.78
C GLU A 112 2.52 -20.13 -2.89
N LEU A 113 2.11 -19.19 -3.74
CA LEU A 113 0.69 -18.91 -4.04
C LEU A 113 0.09 -19.88 -5.07
N GLY A 114 0.88 -20.79 -5.63
CA GLY A 114 0.47 -21.67 -6.73
C GLY A 114 0.26 -20.93 -8.05
N MET A 115 0.91 -19.78 -8.24
CA MET A 115 0.89 -18.97 -9.45
C MET A 115 2.17 -19.23 -10.27
N ASP A 116 2.15 -18.90 -11.56
CA ASP A 116 3.31 -19.09 -12.44
C ASP A 116 4.42 -18.07 -12.12
N PRO A 117 5.62 -18.48 -11.68
CA PRO A 117 6.74 -17.57 -11.44
C PRO A 117 7.20 -16.82 -12.70
N HIS A 118 6.89 -17.33 -13.90
CA HIS A 118 7.23 -16.64 -15.15
C HIS A 118 6.47 -15.31 -15.31
N ILE A 119 5.41 -15.07 -14.54
CA ILE A 119 4.72 -13.77 -14.47
C ILE A 119 5.68 -12.61 -14.19
N VAL A 120 6.77 -12.84 -13.44
CA VAL A 120 7.80 -11.82 -13.22
C VAL A 120 8.40 -11.37 -14.54
N ASP A 121 8.80 -12.31 -15.39
CA ASP A 121 9.43 -12.01 -16.68
C ASP A 121 8.40 -11.40 -17.65
N VAL A 122 7.18 -11.96 -17.71
CA VAL A 122 6.06 -11.42 -18.50
C VAL A 122 5.76 -9.97 -18.12
N SER A 123 5.77 -9.66 -16.82
CA SER A 123 5.50 -8.31 -16.33
C SER A 123 6.54 -7.29 -16.82
N LEU A 124 7.79 -7.72 -17.04
CA LEU A 124 8.87 -6.87 -17.54
C LEU A 124 8.80 -6.61 -19.04
N GLU A 125 8.37 -7.62 -19.81
CA GLU A 125 8.21 -7.52 -21.26
C GLU A 125 6.97 -6.71 -21.64
N ASP A 126 5.90 -6.79 -20.83
CA ASP A 126 4.67 -6.08 -21.12
C ASP A 126 4.70 -4.62 -20.63
N LEU A 127 4.94 -3.71 -21.57
CA LEU A 127 4.97 -2.26 -21.33
C LEU A 127 3.59 -1.67 -21.02
N THR A 128 2.49 -2.34 -21.38
CA THR A 128 1.14 -1.82 -21.12
C THR A 128 0.80 -1.82 -19.63
N THR A 129 1.52 -2.59 -18.81
CA THR A 129 1.44 -2.52 -17.35
C THR A 129 1.78 -1.11 -16.82
N HIS A 130 2.63 -0.34 -17.51
CA HIS A 130 2.94 1.02 -17.10
C HIS A 130 1.72 1.94 -17.20
N ASP A 131 0.92 1.82 -18.25
CA ASP A 131 -0.23 2.68 -18.48
C ASP A 131 -1.31 2.46 -17.42
N GLU A 132 -1.54 1.19 -17.06
CA GLU A 132 -2.43 0.81 -15.96
C GLU A 132 -2.01 1.41 -14.61
N ILE A 133 -0.72 1.31 -14.27
CA ILE A 133 -0.19 1.84 -13.01
C ILE A 133 -0.27 3.37 -13.01
N LYS A 134 0.09 4.03 -14.12
CA LYS A 134 0.01 5.48 -14.25
C LYS A 134 -1.43 5.97 -14.15
N GLN A 135 -2.40 5.26 -14.72
CA GLN A 135 -3.80 5.62 -14.65
C GLN A 135 -4.31 5.59 -13.20
N ASP A 136 -4.06 4.50 -12.46
CA ASP A 136 -4.46 4.41 -11.05
C ASP A 136 -3.74 5.47 -10.19
N HIS A 137 -2.44 5.66 -10.41
CA HIS A 137 -1.64 6.65 -9.69
C HIS A 137 -2.16 8.07 -9.94
N GLN A 138 -2.41 8.44 -11.20
CA GLN A 138 -2.86 9.77 -11.59
C GLN A 138 -4.23 10.11 -10.98
N ARG A 139 -5.11 9.12 -10.80
CA ARG A 139 -6.41 9.34 -10.13
C ARG A 139 -6.25 9.92 -8.71
N VAL A 140 -5.25 9.45 -7.96
CA VAL A 140 -4.95 9.99 -6.62
C VAL A 140 -4.40 11.41 -6.74
N ILE A 141 -3.49 11.66 -7.68
CA ILE A 141 -2.89 12.98 -7.90
C ILE A 141 -3.94 14.02 -8.32
N ASP A 142 -4.83 13.66 -9.24
CA ASP A 142 -5.91 14.52 -9.73
C ASP A 142 -6.91 14.87 -8.61
N ALA A 143 -7.06 13.99 -7.62
CA ALA A 143 -7.84 14.23 -6.40
C ALA A 143 -7.09 15.04 -5.32
N GLY A 144 -5.87 15.53 -5.61
CA GLY A 144 -5.02 16.25 -4.66
C GLY A 144 -4.37 15.35 -3.60
N GLY A 145 -4.44 14.04 -3.78
CA GLY A 145 -3.79 13.06 -2.91
C GLY A 145 -2.27 13.01 -3.15
N TYR A 146 -1.55 12.55 -2.14
CA TYR A 146 -0.07 12.56 -2.12
C TYR A 146 0.54 11.25 -1.63
N GLY A 147 -0.28 10.24 -1.34
CA GLY A 147 0.21 9.03 -0.68
C GLY A 147 -0.82 7.92 -0.56
N VAL A 148 -0.43 6.87 0.15
CA VAL A 148 -1.25 5.69 0.42
C VAL A 148 -1.21 5.33 1.91
N PRO A 149 -2.27 4.73 2.46
CA PRO A 149 -3.49 4.31 1.75
C PRO A 149 -4.39 5.49 1.38
N THR A 150 -4.96 5.46 0.18
CA THR A 150 -6.02 6.39 -0.25
C THR A 150 -7.22 5.57 -0.71
N LEU A 151 -8.38 5.86 -0.15
CA LEU A 151 -9.64 5.16 -0.40
C LEU A 151 -10.54 6.03 -1.26
N PHE A 152 -11.13 5.45 -2.30
CA PHE A 152 -12.14 6.12 -3.12
C PHE A 152 -13.51 5.44 -2.95
N PHE A 153 -14.53 6.26 -2.74
CA PHE A 153 -15.94 5.92 -2.65
C PHE A 153 -16.68 6.65 -3.77
N GLY A 154 -16.70 6.05 -4.97
CA GLY A 154 -17.02 6.78 -6.20
C GLY A 154 -15.97 7.88 -6.45
N ASP A 155 -16.42 9.13 -6.43
CA ASP A 155 -15.56 10.31 -6.63
C ASP A 155 -14.99 10.89 -5.32
N HIS A 156 -15.44 10.40 -4.16
CA HIS A 156 -14.96 10.88 -2.86
C HIS A 156 -13.69 10.15 -2.43
N ALA A 157 -12.58 10.89 -2.30
CA ALA A 157 -11.30 10.37 -1.84
C ALA A 157 -11.09 10.66 -0.35
N LEU A 158 -10.62 9.66 0.41
CA LEU A 158 -10.18 9.79 1.80
C LEU A 158 -8.76 9.22 1.94
N TYR A 159 -7.83 10.03 2.45
CA TYR A 159 -6.50 9.54 2.84
C TYR A 159 -6.56 8.85 4.20
N GLY A 160 -5.98 7.66 4.31
CA GLY A 160 -6.03 6.84 5.51
C GLY A 160 -7.15 5.78 5.49
N PRO A 161 -7.56 5.26 6.66
CA PRO A 161 -6.99 5.53 7.97
C PRO A 161 -5.54 5.03 8.05
N VAL A 162 -4.68 5.78 8.74
CA VAL A 162 -3.26 5.43 8.91
C VAL A 162 -3.10 4.68 10.24
N LEU A 163 -2.67 3.41 10.17
CA LEU A 163 -2.67 2.47 11.30
C LEU A 163 -1.29 1.83 11.51
N ILE A 164 -0.93 1.52 12.76
CA ILE A 164 0.20 0.62 13.10
C ILE A 164 -0.24 -0.70 13.74
N ASP A 165 -1.50 -0.77 14.17
CA ASP A 165 -2.08 -1.91 14.89
C ASP A 165 -3.55 -2.00 14.48
N PRO A 166 -3.83 -2.59 13.30
CA PRO A 166 -5.16 -2.58 12.70
C PRO A 166 -6.14 -3.36 13.57
N PRO A 167 -7.32 -2.79 13.91
CA PRO A 167 -8.32 -3.48 14.71
C PRO A 167 -8.95 -4.63 13.92
N GLU A 168 -9.47 -5.62 14.65
CA GLU A 168 -10.21 -6.76 14.10
C GLU A 168 -11.63 -6.86 14.69
N GLY A 169 -12.49 -7.63 14.04
CA GLY A 169 -13.84 -7.96 14.50
C GLY A 169 -14.73 -6.73 14.63
N GLU A 170 -15.48 -6.64 15.73
CA GLU A 170 -16.39 -5.51 15.98
C GLU A 170 -15.67 -4.15 15.95
N LYS A 171 -14.41 -4.10 16.40
CA LYS A 171 -13.63 -2.85 16.36
C LYS A 171 -13.25 -2.45 14.94
N ALA A 172 -12.99 -3.42 14.04
CA ALA A 172 -12.76 -3.13 12.63
C ALA A 172 -13.99 -2.50 11.98
N MET A 173 -15.18 -3.01 12.29
CA MET A 173 -16.45 -2.48 11.80
C MET A 173 -16.76 -1.10 12.37
N LYS A 174 -16.48 -0.83 13.66
CA LYS A 174 -16.61 0.52 14.23
C LYS A 174 -15.68 1.53 13.56
N LEU A 175 -14.45 1.13 13.23
CA LEU A 175 -13.53 1.99 12.47
C LEU A 175 -14.04 2.20 11.04
N TRP A 176 -14.63 1.18 10.40
CA TRP A 176 -15.26 1.31 9.09
C TRP A 176 -16.40 2.33 9.12
N GLU A 177 -17.33 2.20 10.06
CA GLU A 177 -18.42 3.17 10.25
C GLU A 177 -17.89 4.59 10.46
N ALA A 178 -16.84 4.76 11.29
CA ALA A 178 -16.23 6.07 11.53
C ALA A 178 -15.58 6.66 10.26
N VAL A 179 -14.90 5.85 9.46
CA VAL A 179 -14.29 6.29 8.19
C VAL A 179 -15.36 6.64 7.17
N THR A 180 -16.37 5.79 6.97
CA THR A 180 -17.41 6.04 5.97
C THR A 180 -18.37 7.15 6.39
N LEU A 181 -18.48 7.45 7.68
CA LEU A 181 -19.25 8.59 8.18
C LEU A 181 -18.69 9.92 7.67
N TRP A 182 -17.39 10.02 7.37
CA TRP A 182 -16.80 11.24 6.77
C TRP A 182 -17.41 11.57 5.41
N LEU A 183 -17.97 10.59 4.69
CA LEU A 183 -18.66 10.82 3.42
C LEU A 183 -19.90 11.71 3.58
N GLU A 184 -20.46 11.85 4.79
CA GLU A 184 -21.57 12.75 5.07
C GLU A 184 -21.13 14.20 5.33
N PHE A 185 -19.82 14.46 5.43
CA PHE A 185 -19.25 15.76 5.79
C PHE A 185 -18.29 16.27 4.70
N PRO A 186 -18.79 16.83 3.58
CA PRO A 186 -17.96 17.23 2.44
C PRO A 186 -16.95 18.34 2.76
N ASP A 187 -17.18 19.13 3.82
CA ASP A 187 -16.29 20.21 4.25
C ASP A 187 -15.33 19.79 5.39
N LEU A 188 -15.29 18.49 5.74
CA LEU A 188 -14.33 17.95 6.70
C LEU A 188 -13.05 17.51 5.96
N TYR A 189 -11.97 18.27 6.16
CA TYR A 189 -10.71 18.04 5.42
C TYR A 189 -9.69 17.21 6.19
N GLU A 190 -9.51 17.43 7.50
CA GLU A 190 -8.43 16.78 8.25
C GLU A 190 -8.72 16.68 9.74
N MET A 191 -8.43 15.50 10.31
CA MET A 191 -8.37 15.25 11.74
C MET A 191 -7.24 14.26 11.97
N GLN A 192 -6.23 14.66 12.74
CA GLN A 192 -5.05 13.84 12.97
C GLN A 192 -4.75 13.73 14.46
N LYS A 193 -4.20 12.59 14.84
CA LYS A 193 -3.55 12.41 16.14
C LYS A 193 -2.11 12.95 16.03
N PRO A 194 -1.75 14.03 16.76
CA PRO A 194 -0.35 14.41 16.89
C PRO A 194 0.43 13.27 17.53
N LYS A 195 1.57 12.91 16.93
CA LYS A 195 2.42 11.82 17.42
C LYS A 195 3.36 12.36 18.49
N THR A 196 3.49 11.64 19.58
CA THR A 196 4.50 11.89 20.62
C THR A 196 5.77 11.08 20.32
N GLY A 197 6.89 11.40 20.97
CA GLY A 197 8.10 10.58 20.86
C GLY A 197 7.91 9.12 21.32
N GLN A 198 6.92 8.83 22.17
CA GLN A 198 6.55 7.44 22.50
C GLN A 198 5.80 6.76 21.35
N ASP A 199 4.93 7.49 20.64
CA ASP A 199 4.27 6.97 19.44
C ASP A 199 5.29 6.66 18.35
N GLU A 200 6.28 7.54 18.14
CA GLU A 200 7.37 7.33 17.17
C GLU A 200 8.18 6.07 17.48
N LYS A 201 8.55 5.84 18.75
CA LYS A 201 9.23 4.61 19.17
C LYS A 201 8.38 3.36 18.89
N ARG A 202 7.07 3.43 19.15
CA ARG A 202 6.16 2.31 18.87
C ARG A 202 6.04 2.06 17.36
N ILE A 203 5.91 3.11 16.55
CA ILE A 203 5.87 3.01 15.08
C ILE A 203 7.15 2.35 14.57
N PHE A 204 8.32 2.78 15.06
CA PHE A 204 9.60 2.18 14.70
C PHE A 204 9.65 0.68 15.03
N GLN A 205 9.20 0.28 16.22
CA GLN A 205 9.18 -1.13 16.62
C GLN A 205 8.29 -1.98 15.71
N VAL A 206 7.11 -1.48 15.33
CA VAL A 206 6.20 -2.18 14.42
C VAL A 206 6.81 -2.31 13.03
N PHE A 207 7.47 -1.26 12.53
CA PHE A 207 8.04 -1.25 11.18
C PHE A 207 9.46 -1.80 11.09
N ARG A 208 10.06 -2.24 12.21
CA ARG A 208 11.43 -2.73 12.24
C ARG A 208 11.75 -3.79 11.17
N PRO A 209 10.93 -4.84 10.94
CA PRO A 209 11.24 -5.83 9.90
C PRO A 209 11.38 -5.19 8.50
N TYR A 210 10.46 -4.28 8.15
CA TYR A 210 10.53 -3.48 6.92
C TYR A 210 11.78 -2.60 6.88
N LEU A 211 12.11 -1.92 7.99
CA LEU A 211 13.26 -1.02 8.06
C LEU A 211 14.60 -1.75 7.91
N GLU A 212 14.67 -3.00 8.36
CA GLU A 212 15.83 -3.89 8.22
C GLU A 212 15.92 -4.51 6.82
N ALA A 213 14.78 -4.77 6.17
CA ALA A 213 14.73 -5.41 4.86
C ALA A 213 14.93 -4.45 3.67
N ARG A 214 14.55 -3.17 3.83
CA ARG A 214 14.55 -2.17 2.75
C ARG A 214 15.97 -1.83 2.27
N ASP A 215 16.08 -1.58 0.97
CA ASP A 215 17.29 -1.04 0.32
C ASP A 215 17.14 0.46 -0.04
N TRP A 216 16.11 1.15 0.48
CA TRP A 216 15.79 2.55 0.21
C TRP A 216 15.49 3.37 1.47
N VAL A 217 15.39 4.69 1.30
CA VAL A 217 15.09 5.66 2.35
C VAL A 217 13.58 5.95 2.40
N SER A 218 12.98 5.94 3.59
CA SER A 218 11.55 6.32 3.76
C SER A 218 11.36 7.83 3.70
N ILE A 219 10.26 8.26 3.08
CA ILE A 219 9.85 9.66 3.00
C ILE A 219 8.43 9.78 3.56
N ASP A 220 8.21 10.73 4.45
CA ASP A 220 6.87 11.15 4.91
C ASP A 220 6.70 12.64 4.59
N ARG A 221 5.68 12.96 3.79
CA ARG A 221 5.39 14.34 3.32
C ARG A 221 6.59 15.08 2.74
N GLY A 222 7.46 14.37 2.01
CA GLY A 222 8.65 14.96 1.38
C GLY A 222 9.88 15.05 2.30
N GLU A 223 9.77 14.70 3.57
CA GLU A 223 10.91 14.65 4.50
C GLU A 223 11.47 13.24 4.61
N VAL A 224 12.80 13.13 4.57
CA VAL A 224 13.50 11.88 4.82
C VAL A 224 13.30 11.48 6.28
N ILE A 225 12.72 10.31 6.50
CA ILE A 225 12.60 9.75 7.84
C ILE A 225 13.87 8.95 8.14
N GLU A 226 14.78 9.58 8.89
CA GLU A 226 15.85 8.88 9.58
C GLU A 226 15.29 8.34 10.90
N PHE A 227 15.28 7.03 11.05
CA PHE A 227 14.99 6.43 12.35
C PHE A 227 16.33 6.25 13.07
N PRO A 228 16.45 6.68 14.34
CA PRO A 228 17.69 6.52 15.08
C PRO A 228 18.04 5.04 15.13
N ASP A 229 19.24 4.72 14.66
CA ASP A 229 19.86 3.43 14.86
C ASP A 229 19.85 3.18 16.37
N THR A 230 19.07 2.22 16.85
CA THR A 230 19.15 1.81 18.26
C THR A 230 20.42 1.00 18.41
N GLY A 231 21.56 1.69 18.25
CA GLY A 231 22.84 1.22 18.72
C GLY A 231 22.66 0.85 20.18
N ASN A 232 22.99 -0.40 20.49
CA ASN A 232 23.03 -0.95 21.84
C ASN A 232 23.46 0.13 22.85
N GLU A 233 22.52 0.59 23.67
CA GLU A 233 22.88 1.23 24.93
C GLU A 233 23.58 0.13 25.75
N LYS A 234 24.89 0.33 25.95
CA LYS A 234 25.72 -0.45 26.87
C LYS A 234 25.33 -0.17 28.33
#